data_AF-A0A2N1J2G9-F1
#
_entry.id   AF-A0A2N1J2G9-F1
#
_cell.length_a   1.000
_cell.length_b   1.000
_cell.length_c   1.000
_cell.angle_alpha   90.00
_cell.angle_beta   90.00
_cell.angle_gamma   90.00
#
_symmetry.space_group_name_H-M   'P 1'
#
loop_
_entity.id
_entity.type
_entity.pdbx_description
1 polymer ?
#
loop_
_entity_poly.entity_id
_entity_poly.type
_entity_poly.pdbx_seq_one_letter_code
_entity_poly.pdbx_strand_id
1 'polypeptide(L)'
;EKEKQKPEYKIITKSKLVKENTKDIEKKDSIDKTKKSLNQQTNKTTNRKLNDFESMFLEVPKSYYTINLATIHTVKKAKEFTLKYAIEDSSFAFEFGYDNLAKVMYGVFETYEQAQNALKNLPLQLRKNSPYIEKIGKKQKLYKKYHQTSFEKTGENR
;
A
#
# COMPACT_ATOMS: atom_id res chain seq x y z
N GLU A 1 -10.81 -32.68 19.18
CA GLU A 1 -10.67 -31.63 18.15
C GLU A 1 -10.23 -30.35 18.87
N LYS A 2 -9.04 -29.80 18.57
CA LYS A 2 -8.54 -28.58 19.23
C LYS A 2 -8.69 -27.41 18.26
N GLU A 3 -9.66 -26.56 18.54
CA GLU A 3 -9.88 -25.28 17.87
C GLU A 3 -8.63 -24.40 18.06
N LYS A 4 -7.81 -24.28 17.00
CA LYS A 4 -6.64 -23.41 17.01
C LYS A 4 -7.12 -21.97 16.87
N GLN A 5 -7.09 -21.24 17.97
CA GLN A 5 -7.30 -19.79 17.99
C GLN A 5 -6.39 -19.11 16.94
N LYS A 6 -7.00 -18.35 16.02
CA LYS A 6 -6.32 -17.50 15.04
C LYS A 6 -5.53 -16.42 15.79
N PRO A 7 -4.21 -16.25 15.53
CA PRO A 7 -3.55 -15.02 15.96
C PRO A 7 -4.04 -13.86 15.09
N GLU A 8 -4.67 -12.88 15.74
CA GLU A 8 -5.04 -11.59 15.15
C GLU A 8 -3.77 -10.76 14.93
N TYR A 9 -3.38 -10.56 13.67
CA TYR A 9 -2.21 -9.74 13.34
C TYR A 9 -2.63 -8.28 13.17
N LYS A 10 -1.96 -7.37 13.88
CA LYS A 10 -2.16 -5.94 13.74
C LYS A 10 -1.52 -5.46 12.42
N ILE A 11 -2.31 -5.33 11.36
CA ILE A 11 -1.92 -4.57 10.16
C ILE A 11 -1.59 -3.14 10.61
N ILE A 12 -0.42 -2.63 10.23
CA ILE A 12 -0.04 -1.24 10.46
C ILE A 12 -0.83 -0.40 9.47
N THR A 13 -1.85 0.29 9.98
CA THR A 13 -2.62 1.30 9.26
C THR A 13 -1.98 2.67 9.48
N LYS A 14 -2.25 3.68 8.62
CA LYS A 14 -1.80 5.08 8.84
C LYS A 14 -2.07 5.56 10.27
N SER A 15 -3.19 5.16 10.86
CA SER A 15 -3.59 5.48 12.24
C SER A 15 -2.74 4.84 13.34
N LYS A 16 -1.95 3.78 13.06
CA LYS A 16 -0.97 3.21 14.02
C LYS A 16 0.40 3.85 13.88
N LEU A 17 0.83 4.17 12.65
CA LEU A 17 2.10 4.86 12.38
C LEU A 17 2.16 6.23 13.08
N VAL A 18 1.02 6.95 13.12
CA VAL A 18 0.90 8.23 13.83
C VAL A 18 0.95 8.07 15.36
N LYS A 19 0.44 6.97 15.91
CA LYS A 19 0.42 6.73 17.38
C LYS A 19 1.76 6.31 17.97
N GLU A 20 2.63 5.72 17.15
CA GLU A 20 3.94 5.26 17.60
C GLU A 20 4.99 6.38 17.59
N ASN A 21 4.82 7.39 16.73
CA ASN A 21 5.64 8.60 16.67
C ASN A 21 5.27 9.70 17.69
N THR A 22 4.21 9.52 18.50
CA THR A 22 3.74 10.54 19.46
C THR A 22 3.86 10.11 20.92
N LYS A 23 4.70 9.11 21.25
CA LYS A 23 4.85 8.65 22.65
C LYS A 23 5.69 9.56 23.54
N ASP A 24 6.36 10.56 22.99
CA ASP A 24 6.91 11.67 23.76
C ASP A 24 6.04 12.91 23.52
N ILE A 25 5.13 13.17 24.48
CA ILE A 25 4.59 14.46 24.94
C ILE A 25 3.25 14.15 25.64
N GLU A 26 3.27 14.15 26.97
CA GLU A 26 2.08 14.05 27.81
C GLU A 26 1.19 15.31 27.73
N LYS A 27 -0.14 15.07 27.78
CA LYS A 27 -1.23 15.88 28.40
C LYS A 27 -1.47 17.32 27.90
N LYS A 28 -2.64 17.57 27.27
CA LYS A 28 -3.89 18.06 27.91
C LYS A 28 -4.94 18.53 26.86
N ASP A 29 -6.20 18.31 27.23
CA ASP A 29 -7.43 19.06 26.92
C ASP A 29 -8.12 19.01 25.52
N SER A 30 -9.27 18.32 25.52
CA SER A 30 -10.62 18.77 25.14
C SER A 30 -10.88 19.56 23.83
N ILE A 31 -11.61 18.88 22.92
CA ILE A 31 -12.83 19.30 22.16
C ILE A 31 -13.05 20.82 21.98
N ASP A 32 -13.03 21.33 20.74
CA ASP A 32 -14.24 21.70 19.96
C ASP A 32 -13.92 22.55 18.68
N LYS A 33 -14.79 22.41 17.67
CA LYS A 33 -15.07 23.29 16.49
C LYS A 33 -13.93 23.68 15.52
N THR A 34 -14.15 23.45 14.22
CA THR A 34 -14.67 24.50 13.29
C THR A 34 -14.49 24.08 11.82
N LYS A 35 -15.62 24.07 11.09
CA LYS A 35 -15.68 24.06 9.63
C LYS A 35 -15.31 25.45 9.08
N LYS A 36 -14.36 25.52 8.14
CA LYS A 36 -14.11 26.53 7.07
C LYS A 36 -12.60 26.54 6.80
N SER A 37 -12.06 26.75 5.62
CA SER A 37 -12.57 26.99 4.28
C SER A 37 -11.39 26.73 3.34
N LEU A 38 -11.69 26.05 2.23
CA LEU A 38 -11.07 26.10 0.92
C LEU A 38 -9.98 27.17 0.69
N ASN A 39 -8.84 26.76 0.14
CA ASN A 39 -8.31 27.46 -1.02
C ASN A 39 -7.67 26.48 -2.02
N GLN A 40 -8.21 26.54 -3.23
CA GLN A 40 -7.84 25.75 -4.39
C GLN A 40 -6.71 26.48 -5.13
N GLN A 41 -5.66 25.76 -5.51
CA GLN A 41 -5.00 26.07 -6.77
C GLN A 41 -4.61 24.77 -7.47
N THR A 42 -5.27 24.63 -8.61
CA THR A 42 -5.31 23.49 -9.52
C THR A 42 -4.00 23.29 -10.26
N ASN A 43 -3.61 22.02 -10.44
CA ASN A 43 -3.00 21.56 -11.67
C ASN A 43 -3.63 20.21 -12.03
N LYS A 44 -4.18 20.12 -13.25
CA LYS A 44 -4.81 18.90 -13.80
C LYS A 44 -3.77 17.79 -13.90
N THR A 45 -3.70 16.95 -12.88
CA THR A 45 -3.24 15.56 -12.99
C THR A 45 -4.50 14.72 -12.82
N THR A 46 -4.71 13.70 -13.65
CA THR A 46 -5.87 12.79 -13.55
C THR A 46 -6.21 12.48 -12.09
N ASN A 47 -7.29 13.08 -11.57
CA ASN A 47 -7.75 12.95 -10.19
C ASN A 47 -8.26 11.53 -9.93
N ARG A 48 -7.39 10.53 -9.97
CA ARG A 48 -7.68 9.24 -9.35
C ARG A 48 -7.54 9.45 -7.86
N LYS A 49 -8.68 9.38 -7.15
CA LYS A 49 -8.69 9.30 -5.69
C LYS A 49 -7.92 8.05 -5.31
N LEU A 50 -6.68 8.22 -4.84
CA LEU A 50 -5.88 7.13 -4.27
C LEU A 50 -6.64 6.61 -3.04
N ASN A 51 -6.60 5.29 -2.81
CA ASN A 51 -7.09 4.77 -1.54
C ASN A 51 -6.05 5.00 -0.44
N ASP A 52 -6.48 4.96 0.83
CA ASP A 52 -5.61 5.29 1.97
C ASP A 52 -4.37 4.39 2.04
N PHE A 53 -4.51 3.13 1.63
CA PHE A 53 -3.41 2.16 1.59
C PHE A 53 -2.40 2.46 0.49
N GLU A 54 -2.83 2.83 -0.72
CA GLU A 54 -1.96 3.22 -1.84
C GLU A 54 -1.08 4.40 -1.46
N SER A 55 -1.67 5.48 -0.92
CA SER A 55 -0.89 6.63 -0.46
C SER A 55 0.11 6.23 0.64
N MET A 56 -0.32 5.45 1.63
CA MET A 56 0.57 4.93 2.67
C MET A 56 1.73 4.14 2.07
N PHE A 57 1.45 3.18 1.18
CA PHE A 57 2.46 2.33 0.56
C PHE A 57 3.50 3.13 -0.22
N LEU A 58 3.09 4.21 -0.88
CA LEU A 58 3.97 5.09 -1.65
C LEU A 58 4.82 6.03 -0.78
N GLU A 59 4.41 6.28 0.47
CA GLU A 59 5.03 7.23 1.40
C GLU A 59 5.99 6.57 2.42
N VAL A 60 5.75 5.30 2.78
CA VAL A 60 6.55 4.59 3.81
C VAL A 60 8.03 4.40 3.42
N PRO A 61 8.94 4.20 4.40
CA PRO A 61 10.36 4.02 4.14
C PRO A 61 10.66 2.91 3.13
N LYS A 62 11.57 3.19 2.19
CA LYS A 62 12.01 2.24 1.15
C LYS A 62 12.60 0.94 1.71
N SER A 63 13.09 0.97 2.95
CA SER A 63 13.67 -0.16 3.68
C SER A 63 12.62 -1.18 4.13
N TYR A 64 11.35 -0.81 4.15
CA TYR A 64 10.25 -1.71 4.54
C TYR A 64 10.01 -2.79 3.49
N TYR A 65 9.17 -3.75 3.86
CA TYR A 65 8.85 -4.95 3.12
C TYR A 65 7.35 -5.04 2.83
N THR A 66 7.03 -5.72 1.75
CA THR A 66 5.68 -6.04 1.31
C THR A 66 5.66 -7.48 0.82
N ILE A 67 4.48 -8.07 0.72
CA ILE A 67 4.30 -9.34 0.02
C ILE A 67 3.78 -9.05 -1.39
N ASN A 68 4.44 -9.59 -2.42
CA ASN A 68 3.86 -9.68 -3.75
C ASN A 68 2.95 -10.92 -3.78
N LEU A 69 1.63 -10.69 -3.71
CA LEU A 69 0.65 -11.77 -3.65
C LEU A 69 0.42 -12.43 -4.99
N ALA A 70 0.30 -11.63 -6.04
CA ALA A 70 -0.06 -12.12 -7.36
C ALA A 70 0.38 -11.14 -8.45
N THR A 71 0.60 -11.69 -9.64
CA THR A 71 0.64 -10.94 -10.90
C THR A 71 -0.54 -11.42 -11.74
N ILE A 72 -1.42 -10.49 -12.11
CA ILE A 72 -2.72 -10.77 -12.73
C ILE A 72 -2.83 -9.95 -14.02
N HIS A 73 -3.43 -10.52 -15.06
CA HIS A 73 -3.73 -9.77 -16.27
C HIS A 73 -4.80 -8.70 -16.00
N THR A 74 -4.49 -7.45 -16.30
CA THR A 74 -5.27 -6.21 -16.11
C THR A 74 -5.41 -5.76 -14.65
N VAL A 75 -5.40 -4.45 -14.42
CA VAL A 75 -5.70 -3.89 -13.09
C VAL A 75 -7.12 -4.20 -12.62
N LYS A 76 -8.08 -4.32 -13.55
CA LYS A 76 -9.47 -4.62 -13.23
C LYS A 76 -9.57 -5.98 -12.51
N LYS A 77 -9.01 -7.05 -13.10
CA LYS A 77 -8.99 -8.37 -12.47
C LYS A 77 -8.17 -8.40 -11.18
N ALA A 78 -7.11 -7.60 -11.11
CA ALA A 78 -6.33 -7.47 -9.88
C ALA A 78 -7.14 -6.82 -8.75
N LYS A 79 -7.97 -5.82 -9.03
CA LYS A 79 -8.91 -5.22 -8.06
C LYS A 79 -10.05 -6.18 -7.70
N GLU A 80 -10.59 -6.92 -8.66
CA GLU A 80 -11.58 -7.98 -8.39
C GLU A 80 -10.99 -9.05 -7.46
N PHE A 81 -9.70 -9.39 -7.64
CA PHE A 81 -8.99 -10.30 -6.75
C PHE A 81 -8.91 -9.75 -5.32
N THR A 82 -8.59 -8.46 -5.12
CA THR A 82 -8.51 -7.89 -3.77
C THR A 82 -9.87 -7.91 -3.06
N LEU A 83 -10.94 -7.59 -3.79
CA LEU A 83 -12.31 -7.63 -3.27
C LEU A 83 -12.77 -9.07 -2.94
N LYS A 84 -12.48 -10.02 -3.85
CA LYS A 84 -12.84 -11.44 -3.66
C LYS A 84 -12.28 -12.02 -2.36
N TYR A 85 -11.10 -11.59 -1.96
CA TYR A 85 -10.43 -12.06 -0.74
C TYR A 85 -10.55 -11.08 0.44
N ALA A 86 -11.34 -10.00 0.31
CA ALA A 86 -11.54 -8.98 1.33
C ALA A 86 -10.22 -8.38 1.86
N ILE A 87 -9.32 -8.02 0.95
CA ILE A 87 -8.00 -7.45 1.27
C ILE A 87 -7.78 -6.06 0.67
N GLU A 88 -8.80 -5.43 0.09
CA GLU A 88 -8.71 -4.12 -0.59
C GLU A 88 -8.17 -2.99 0.30
N ASP A 89 -8.39 -3.04 1.62
CA ASP A 89 -7.89 -2.06 2.58
C ASP A 89 -6.45 -2.30 3.03
N SER A 90 -5.90 -3.47 2.72
CA SER A 90 -4.56 -3.91 3.11
C SER A 90 -3.69 -4.30 1.92
N SER A 91 -4.18 -4.00 0.71
CA SER A 91 -3.50 -4.31 -0.53
C SER A 91 -3.63 -3.19 -1.54
N PHE A 92 -2.72 -3.24 -2.51
CA PHE A 92 -2.63 -2.27 -3.57
C PHE A 92 -2.38 -2.96 -4.90
N ALA A 93 -3.28 -2.73 -5.87
CA ALA A 93 -3.18 -3.26 -7.21
C ALA A 93 -2.77 -2.16 -8.22
N PHE A 94 -1.69 -2.36 -8.96
CA PHE A 94 -1.23 -1.40 -9.97
C PHE A 94 -0.65 -2.07 -11.22
N GLU A 95 -0.80 -1.40 -12.36
CA GLU A 95 -0.29 -1.87 -13.66
C GLU A 95 1.21 -1.67 -13.78
N PHE A 96 1.88 -2.57 -14.49
CA PHE A 96 3.28 -2.45 -14.81
C PHE A 96 3.60 -3.17 -16.12
N GLY A 97 4.68 -2.75 -16.76
CA GLY A 97 5.09 -3.32 -18.05
C GLY A 97 4.18 -2.89 -19.19
N TYR A 98 4.39 -3.51 -20.35
CA TYR A 98 3.63 -3.22 -21.57
C TYR A 98 2.47 -4.22 -21.80
N ASP A 99 2.43 -5.33 -21.07
CA ASP A 99 1.50 -6.45 -21.30
C ASP A 99 0.21 -6.37 -20.46
N ASN A 100 -0.21 -5.16 -20.06
CA ASN A 100 -1.36 -4.94 -19.18
C ASN A 100 -1.33 -5.80 -17.91
N LEU A 101 -0.14 -6.11 -17.39
CA LEU A 101 -0.03 -6.88 -16.15
C LEU A 101 -0.22 -5.98 -14.95
N ALA A 102 -0.81 -6.52 -13.89
CA ALA A 102 -0.98 -5.83 -12.62
C ALA A 102 -0.39 -6.64 -11.49
N LYS A 103 0.27 -5.95 -10.56
CA LYS A 103 0.77 -6.53 -9.32
C LYS A 103 -0.20 -6.28 -8.19
N VAL A 104 -0.36 -7.24 -7.29
CA VAL A 104 -1.11 -7.09 -6.04
C VAL A 104 -0.12 -7.10 -4.87
N MET A 105 0.15 -5.92 -4.31
CA MET A 105 1.00 -5.75 -3.13
C MET A 105 0.16 -5.85 -1.88
N TYR A 106 0.63 -6.58 -0.88
CA TYR A 106 -0.10 -6.82 0.36
C TYR A 106 0.75 -6.51 1.58
N GLY A 107 0.16 -5.69 2.45
CA GLY A 107 0.76 -5.26 3.70
C GLY A 107 1.97 -4.36 3.55
N VAL A 108 2.31 -3.73 4.66
CA VAL A 108 3.54 -2.96 4.85
C VAL A 108 4.15 -3.45 6.17
N PHE A 109 5.40 -3.90 6.10
CA PHE A 109 6.10 -4.53 7.21
C PHE A 109 7.45 -3.86 7.39
N GLU A 110 7.82 -3.51 8.61
CA GLU A 110 9.08 -2.81 8.88
C GLU A 110 10.28 -3.73 8.69
N THR A 111 10.12 -5.00 9.09
CA THR A 111 11.17 -6.01 9.04
C THR A 111 10.80 -7.17 8.12
N TYR A 112 11.83 -7.87 7.62
CA TYR A 112 11.64 -9.09 6.83
C TYR A 112 10.90 -10.17 7.65
N GLU A 113 11.20 -10.27 8.94
CA GLU A 113 10.58 -11.26 9.83
C GLU A 113 9.06 -11.05 9.96
N GLN A 114 8.63 -9.79 10.12
CA GLN A 114 7.20 -9.46 10.13
C GLN A 114 6.51 -9.88 8.82
N ALA A 115 7.13 -9.59 7.67
CA ALA A 115 6.63 -10.01 6.37
C ALA A 115 6.61 -11.54 6.23
N GLN A 116 7.63 -12.23 6.74
CA GLN A 116 7.73 -13.69 6.72
C GLN A 116 6.65 -14.36 7.55
N ASN A 117 6.34 -13.81 8.72
CA ASN A 117 5.25 -14.28 9.58
C ASN A 117 3.89 -14.04 8.92
N ALA A 118 3.68 -12.86 8.32
CA ALA A 118 2.47 -12.57 7.56
C ALA A 118 2.28 -13.54 6.38
N LEU A 119 3.35 -13.82 5.61
CA LEU A 119 3.31 -14.75 4.49
C LEU A 119 2.96 -16.18 4.92
N LYS A 120 3.54 -16.67 6.01
CA LYS A 120 3.25 -18.00 6.57
C LYS A 120 1.79 -18.15 6.99
N ASN A 121 1.20 -17.06 7.50
CA ASN A 121 -0.17 -17.01 7.99
C ASN A 121 -1.21 -16.65 6.92
N LEU A 122 -0.81 -16.47 5.66
CA LEU A 122 -1.75 -16.24 4.57
C LEU A 122 -2.71 -17.43 4.41
N PRO A 123 -4.01 -17.18 4.15
CA PRO A 123 -4.96 -18.21 3.76
C PRO A 123 -4.42 -19.07 2.61
N LEU A 124 -4.72 -20.37 2.63
CA LEU A 124 -4.22 -21.32 1.63
C LEU A 124 -4.52 -20.87 0.20
N GLN A 125 -5.69 -20.27 -0.04
CA GLN A 125 -6.10 -19.77 -1.34
C GLN A 125 -5.18 -18.64 -1.87
N LEU A 126 -4.66 -17.79 -0.98
CA LEU A 126 -3.70 -16.75 -1.34
C LEU A 126 -2.28 -17.31 -1.52
N ARG A 127 -1.90 -18.28 -0.69
CA ARG A 127 -0.59 -18.97 -0.79
C ARG A 127 -0.39 -19.73 -2.09
N LYS A 128 -1.47 -20.21 -2.74
CA LYS A 128 -1.40 -20.89 -4.04
C LYS A 128 -0.84 -20.03 -5.16
N ASN A 129 -0.82 -18.70 -5.01
CA ASN A 129 -0.22 -17.78 -5.98
C ASN A 129 1.31 -17.65 -5.82
N SER A 130 1.93 -18.47 -4.97
CA SER A 130 3.36 -18.43 -4.66
C SER A 130 3.85 -17.04 -4.27
N PRO A 131 3.24 -16.43 -3.23
CA PRO A 131 3.59 -15.08 -2.81
C PRO A 131 5.05 -15.03 -2.33
N TYR A 132 5.70 -13.89 -2.49
CA TYR A 132 7.07 -13.68 -2.04
C TYR A 132 7.28 -12.27 -1.48
N ILE A 133 8.28 -12.15 -0.61
CA ILE A 133 8.58 -10.90 0.10
C ILE A 133 9.49 -10.03 -0.76
N GLU A 134 9.19 -8.73 -0.83
CA GLU A 134 9.99 -7.76 -1.55
C GLU A 134 10.19 -6.49 -0.72
N LYS A 135 11.27 -5.75 -1.02
CA LYS A 135 11.46 -4.39 -0.50
C LYS A 135 10.45 -3.44 -1.15
N ILE A 136 9.76 -2.65 -0.33
CA ILE A 136 8.81 -1.64 -0.79
C ILE A 136 9.47 -0.64 -1.73
N GLY A 137 10.71 -0.22 -1.46
CA GLY A 137 11.42 0.71 -2.33
C GLY A 137 11.56 0.24 -3.78
N LYS A 138 11.66 -1.08 -4.03
CA LYS A 138 11.67 -1.62 -5.39
C LYS A 138 10.31 -1.48 -6.07
N LYS A 139 9.22 -1.68 -5.33
CA LYS A 139 7.85 -1.60 -5.83
C LYS A 139 7.38 -0.15 -6.01
N GLN A 140 7.75 0.75 -5.11
CA GLN A 140 7.53 2.19 -5.27
C GLN A 140 8.21 2.72 -6.55
N LYS A 141 9.46 2.34 -6.81
CA LYS A 141 10.16 2.68 -8.06
C LYS A 141 9.44 2.13 -9.29
N LEU A 142 8.98 0.88 -9.22
CA LEU A 142 8.23 0.25 -10.30
C LEU A 142 6.91 0.98 -10.58
N TYR A 143 6.14 1.28 -9.53
CA TYR A 143 4.90 2.05 -9.65
C TYR A 143 5.16 3.40 -10.31
N LYS A 144 6.13 4.17 -9.78
CA LYS A 144 6.52 5.47 -10.34
C LYS A 144 6.86 5.39 -11.83
N LYS A 145 7.64 4.38 -12.24
CA LYS A 145 8.01 4.16 -13.66
C LYS A 145 6.80 4.08 -14.60
N TYR A 146 5.68 3.49 -14.16
CA TYR A 146 4.51 3.25 -15.03
C TYR A 146 3.33 4.18 -14.74
N HIS A 147 3.37 4.96 -13.64
CA HIS A 147 2.25 5.81 -13.20
C HIS A 147 2.62 7.27 -12.96
N GLN A 148 3.89 7.65 -13.04
CA GLN A 148 4.25 9.07 -13.19
C GLN A 148 4.19 9.44 -14.66
N THR A 149 3.26 10.32 -15.02
CA THR A 149 3.28 11.06 -16.28
C THR A 149 4.66 11.71 -16.43
N SER A 150 5.35 11.41 -17.51
CA SER A 150 6.62 12.01 -17.90
C SER A 150 6.44 13.52 -18.04
N PHE A 151 6.81 14.28 -17.01
CA PHE A 151 7.08 15.72 -17.10
C PHE A 151 8.58 15.98 -16.91
N GLU A 152 9.42 15.23 -17.60
CA GLU A 152 10.84 15.56 -17.77
C GLU A 152 11.29 15.18 -19.18
N LYS A 153 10.80 15.91 -20.18
CA LYS A 153 11.47 16.08 -21.49
C LYS A 153 11.20 17.49 -22.02
N THR A 154 11.57 18.52 -21.27
CA THR A 154 11.79 19.87 -21.81
C THR A 154 12.81 20.60 -20.95
N GLY A 155 13.97 20.89 -21.55
CA GLY A 155 15.14 21.51 -20.93
C GLY A 155 16.21 20.44 -20.71
N GLU A 156 17.19 20.26 -21.58
CA GLU A 156 18.04 21.28 -22.17
C GLU A 156 18.34 20.97 -23.65
N ASN A 157 17.95 21.90 -24.53
CA ASN A 157 18.73 22.23 -25.71
C ASN A 157 19.58 23.43 -25.32
N ARG A 158 20.90 23.27 -25.27
CA ARG A 158 21.89 24.24 -25.77
C ARG A 158 23.12 23.49 -26.24
#